data_AF-A0AA44R6M6-F1
#
_entry.id   AF-A0AA44R6M6-F1
#
_cell.length_a   1.000
_cell.length_b   1.000
_cell.length_c   1.000
_cell.angle_alpha   90.00
_cell.angle_beta   90.00
_cell.angle_gamma   90.00
#
_symmetry.space_group_name_H-M   'P 1'
#
loop_
_entity.id
_entity.type
_entity.pdbx_description
1 polymer ?
#
loop_
_entity_poly.entity_id
_entity_poly.type
_entity_poly.pdbx_seq_one_letter_code
_entity_poly.pdbx_strand_id
1 'polypeptide(L)'
;MGKSEMFQDFNFKLVVIEVLLDKEPLFLKELKDLIDKYTNNFEWYSGAGPIVEIRDFLEELTLEISDLEKVESLCFDGGNEIYHILKPDWDGEDSLFDVISVEGFQNLKNLKTVEYISMCYPKVLEPLKQAGIEIED
;
A
#
# COMPACT_ATOMS: atom_id res chain seq x y z
N MET A 1 20.59 -0.50 9.13
CA MET A 1 19.93 0.24 8.05
C MET A 1 18.46 0.33 8.38
N GLY A 2 17.90 1.53 8.28
CA GLY A 2 16.65 1.90 8.95
C GLY A 2 15.43 1.28 8.29
N LYS A 3 14.58 0.62 9.10
CA LYS A 3 13.16 0.51 8.76
C LYS A 3 12.67 1.93 8.52
N SER A 4 12.07 2.19 7.36
CA SER A 4 11.40 3.46 7.13
C SER A 4 10.28 3.59 8.16
N GLU A 5 10.49 4.41 9.20
CA GLU A 5 9.52 4.67 10.27
C GLU A 5 8.35 5.57 9.80
N MET A 6 8.22 5.77 8.48
CA MET A 6 7.28 6.72 7.88
C MET A 6 5.82 6.30 8.05
N PHE A 7 5.55 4.99 8.01
CA PHE A 7 4.24 4.41 8.22
C PHE A 7 4.36 3.32 9.27
N GLN A 8 3.52 3.38 10.31
CA GLN A 8 3.54 2.39 11.37
C GLN A 8 3.10 1.01 10.85
N ASP A 9 2.15 1.00 9.93
CA ASP A 9 1.57 -0.19 9.33
C ASP A 9 2.06 -0.34 7.88
N PHE A 10 2.61 -1.51 7.58
CA PHE A 10 3.04 -1.85 6.23
C PHE A 10 1.87 -1.88 5.25
N ASN A 11 0.71 -2.40 5.66
CA ASN A 11 -0.44 -2.50 4.75
C ASN A 11 -0.99 -1.10 4.41
N PHE A 12 -0.92 -0.13 5.32
CA PHE A 12 -1.24 1.25 5.00
C PHE A 12 -0.25 1.85 3.99
N LYS A 13 1.05 1.56 4.15
CA LYS A 13 2.06 1.96 3.17
C LYS A 13 1.77 1.39 1.78
N LEU A 14 1.24 0.17 1.68
CA LEU A 14 0.82 -0.41 0.39
C LEU A 14 -0.30 0.41 -0.27
N VAL A 15 -1.30 0.86 0.50
CA VAL A 15 -2.37 1.75 -0.01
C VAL A 15 -1.79 3.05 -0.56
N VAL A 16 -0.75 3.60 0.07
CA VAL A 16 -0.05 4.79 -0.44
C VAL A 16 0.73 4.47 -1.72
N ILE A 17 1.43 3.33 -1.76
CA ILE A 17 2.20 2.90 -2.93
C ILE A 17 1.29 2.66 -4.14
N GLU A 18 0.11 2.07 -3.94
CA GLU A 18 -0.91 1.86 -4.97
C GLU A 18 -1.18 3.15 -5.75
N VAL A 19 -1.54 4.22 -5.03
CA VAL A 19 -1.82 5.54 -5.63
C VAL A 19 -0.62 6.07 -6.39
N LEU A 20 0.59 5.75 -5.92
CA LEU A 20 1.82 6.19 -6.57
C LEU A 20 2.13 5.40 -7.84
N LEU A 21 1.67 4.17 -8.05
CA LEU A 21 2.01 3.36 -9.23
C LEU A 21 1.74 4.12 -10.55
N ASP A 22 0.63 4.87 -10.61
CA ASP A 22 0.22 5.69 -11.77
C ASP A 22 0.82 7.11 -11.80
N LYS A 23 1.66 7.48 -10.82
CA LYS A 23 2.22 8.83 -10.66
C LYS A 23 3.72 8.90 -10.94
N GLU A 24 4.22 7.94 -11.72
CA GLU A 24 5.63 7.78 -12.11
C GLU A 24 6.61 8.02 -10.94
N PRO A 25 6.53 7.23 -9.86
CA PRO A 25 7.34 7.42 -8.68
C PRO A 25 8.75 6.90 -8.94
N LEU A 26 9.71 7.39 -8.18
CA LEU A 26 11.13 7.12 -8.44
C LEU A 26 11.48 5.62 -8.32
N PHE A 27 10.74 4.88 -7.50
CA PHE A 27 10.93 3.44 -7.28
C PHE A 27 10.28 2.55 -8.35
N LEU A 28 9.46 3.10 -9.26
CA LEU A 28 8.64 2.31 -10.18
C LEU A 28 9.47 1.38 -11.06
N LYS A 29 10.63 1.85 -11.53
CA LYS A 29 11.51 1.05 -12.39
C LYS A 29 12.02 -0.19 -11.67
N GLU A 30 12.52 -0.03 -10.45
CA GLU A 30 13.06 -1.14 -9.66
C GLU A 30 11.96 -2.12 -9.26
N LEU A 31 10.78 -1.62 -8.91
CA LEU A 31 9.61 -2.47 -8.66
C LEU A 31 9.25 -3.32 -9.89
N LYS A 32 9.24 -2.72 -11.10
CA LYS A 32 9.00 -3.45 -12.35
C LYS A 32 10.03 -4.54 -12.61
N ASP A 33 11.32 -4.24 -12.39
CA ASP A 33 12.40 -5.23 -12.53
C ASP A 33 12.21 -6.42 -11.55
N LEU A 34 11.72 -6.17 -10.33
CA LEU A 34 11.40 -7.22 -9.36
C LEU A 34 10.15 -8.02 -9.77
N ILE A 35 9.08 -7.35 -10.22
CA ILE A 35 7.87 -7.99 -10.72
C ILE A 35 8.22 -8.96 -11.86
N ASP A 36 8.94 -8.50 -12.87
CA ASP A 36 9.35 -9.30 -14.02
C ASP A 36 10.17 -10.53 -13.61
N LYS A 37 10.99 -10.39 -12.56
CA LYS A 37 11.87 -11.46 -12.09
C LYS A 37 11.14 -12.52 -11.28
N TYR A 38 10.21 -12.13 -10.42
CA TYR A 38 9.67 -13.02 -9.38
C TYR A 38 8.22 -13.47 -9.62
N THR A 39 7.42 -12.75 -10.41
CA THR A 39 6.03 -13.16 -10.67
C THR A 39 5.92 -14.29 -11.70
N ASN A 40 6.85 -14.38 -12.66
CA ASN A 40 6.83 -15.39 -13.72
C ASN A 40 6.99 -16.84 -13.21
N ASN A 41 7.65 -17.03 -12.08
CA ASN A 41 7.87 -18.35 -11.46
C ASN A 41 6.96 -18.58 -10.24
N PHE A 42 5.92 -17.75 -10.07
CA PHE A 42 5.03 -17.86 -8.94
C PHE A 42 4.23 -19.18 -8.98
N GLU A 43 4.25 -19.92 -7.87
CA GLU A 43 3.51 -21.16 -7.73
C GLU A 43 2.09 -20.88 -7.21
N TRP A 44 1.14 -20.85 -8.14
CA TRP A 44 -0.27 -20.57 -7.90
C TRP A 44 -0.93 -21.59 -6.96
N TYR A 45 -1.73 -21.10 -6.03
CA TYR A 45 -2.54 -21.90 -5.09
C TYR A 45 -1.72 -22.88 -4.24
N SER A 46 -0.43 -22.60 -4.06
CA SER A 46 0.47 -23.38 -3.20
C SER A 46 0.21 -23.17 -1.71
N GLY A 47 -0.59 -22.14 -1.35
CA GLY A 47 -0.72 -21.65 0.01
C GLY A 47 0.50 -20.82 0.46
N ALA A 48 1.43 -20.51 -0.44
CA ALA A 48 2.52 -19.59 -0.17
C ALA A 48 1.97 -18.18 0.13
N GLY A 49 2.65 -17.48 1.03
CA GLY A 49 2.38 -16.07 1.30
C GLY A 49 2.89 -15.14 0.17
N PRO A 50 3.01 -13.84 0.44
CA PRO A 50 3.57 -12.88 -0.51
C PRO A 50 4.98 -13.24 -1.01
N ILE A 51 5.30 -12.81 -2.22
CA ILE A 51 6.65 -12.87 -2.81
C ILE A 51 7.59 -12.06 -1.91
N VAL A 52 8.51 -12.77 -1.24
CA VAL A 52 9.36 -12.21 -0.18
C VAL A 52 10.24 -11.09 -0.71
N GLU A 53 10.81 -11.24 -1.91
CA GLU A 53 11.73 -10.24 -2.46
C GLU A 53 11.05 -8.91 -2.80
N ILE A 54 9.81 -8.95 -3.29
CA ILE A 54 9.01 -7.74 -3.54
C ILE A 54 8.58 -7.14 -2.20
N ARG A 55 8.14 -7.97 -1.26
CA ARG A 55 7.75 -7.53 0.08
C ARG A 55 8.89 -6.82 0.80
N ASP A 56 10.07 -7.42 0.85
CA ASP A 56 11.25 -6.86 1.53
C ASP A 56 11.64 -5.52 0.91
N PHE A 57 11.62 -5.42 -0.43
CA PHE A 57 11.84 -4.16 -1.13
C PHE A 57 10.84 -3.08 -0.71
N LEU A 58 9.55 -3.40 -0.72
CA LEU A 58 8.51 -2.44 -0.34
C LEU A 58 8.54 -2.10 1.16
N GLU A 59 8.94 -3.02 2.05
CA GLU A 59 9.12 -2.74 3.47
C GLU A 59 10.28 -1.75 3.69
N GLU A 60 11.41 -1.95 3.03
CA GLU A 60 12.61 -1.10 3.14
C GLU A 60 12.51 0.22 2.37
N LEU A 61 11.64 0.29 1.36
CA LEU A 61 11.47 1.47 0.50
C LEU A 61 11.20 2.74 1.32
N THR A 62 12.05 3.74 1.18
CA THR A 62 11.77 5.09 1.69
C THR A 62 11.13 5.90 0.57
N LEU A 63 9.89 6.35 0.79
CA LEU A 63 9.19 7.18 -0.19
C LEU A 63 9.73 8.61 -0.13
N GLU A 64 10.02 9.17 -1.30
CA GLU A 64 10.50 10.54 -1.41
C GLU A 64 9.35 11.53 -1.15
N ILE A 65 9.68 12.67 -0.52
CA ILE A 65 8.68 13.71 -0.20
C ILE A 65 7.94 14.15 -1.48
N SER A 66 8.65 14.27 -2.59
CA SER A 66 8.07 14.65 -3.88
C SER A 66 7.06 13.64 -4.43
N ASP A 67 7.16 12.36 -4.04
CA ASP A 67 6.17 11.36 -4.40
C ASP A 67 4.98 11.44 -3.45
N LEU A 68 5.21 11.56 -2.14
CA LEU A 68 4.15 11.69 -1.12
C LEU A 68 3.25 12.92 -1.36
N GLU A 69 3.81 14.02 -1.84
CA GLU A 69 3.06 15.23 -2.21
C GLU A 69 2.08 15.00 -3.37
N LYS A 70 2.24 13.94 -4.17
CA LYS A 70 1.32 13.63 -5.27
C LYS A 70 0.07 12.89 -4.81
N VAL A 71 0.02 12.46 -3.54
CA VAL A 71 -1.10 11.71 -2.96
C VAL A 71 -2.17 12.68 -2.47
N GLU A 72 -3.27 12.78 -3.21
CA GLU A 72 -4.42 13.63 -2.87
C GLU A 72 -5.64 12.85 -2.38
N SER A 73 -5.77 11.61 -2.84
CA SER A 73 -6.80 10.66 -2.43
C SER A 73 -6.17 9.29 -2.15
N LEU A 74 -6.78 8.52 -1.27
CA LEU A 74 -6.48 7.10 -1.06
C LEU A 74 -7.74 6.28 -1.35
N CYS A 75 -7.56 5.04 -1.78
CA CYS A 75 -8.65 4.08 -1.92
C CYS A 75 -8.34 2.80 -1.14
N PHE A 76 -9.18 2.48 -0.16
CA PHE A 76 -9.09 1.23 0.60
C PHE A 76 -9.99 0.20 -0.08
N ASP A 77 -9.43 -0.53 -1.04
CA ASP A 77 -10.12 -1.54 -1.84
C ASP A 77 -9.27 -2.80 -1.95
N GLY A 78 -9.87 -3.97 -1.71
CA GLY A 78 -9.23 -5.28 -1.91
C GLY A 78 -8.87 -5.58 -3.37
N GLY A 79 -9.38 -4.80 -4.32
CA GLY A 79 -9.01 -4.88 -5.74
C GLY A 79 -7.72 -4.14 -6.13
N ASN A 80 -7.04 -3.45 -5.20
CA ASN A 80 -5.82 -2.69 -5.50
C ASN A 80 -4.71 -3.59 -6.10
N GLU A 81 -4.01 -3.08 -7.12
CA GLU A 81 -3.00 -3.84 -7.88
C GLU A 81 -1.83 -4.29 -7.00
N ILE A 82 -1.44 -3.47 -6.03
CA ILE A 82 -0.32 -3.72 -5.12
C ILE A 82 -0.43 -5.06 -4.37
N TYR A 83 -1.65 -5.52 -4.07
CA TYR A 83 -1.87 -6.79 -3.40
C TYR A 83 -1.56 -7.97 -4.31
N HIS A 84 -1.93 -7.88 -5.59
CA HIS A 84 -1.64 -8.89 -6.61
C HIS A 84 -0.18 -8.86 -7.06
N ILE A 85 0.50 -7.70 -6.98
CA ILE A 85 1.95 -7.61 -7.13
C ILE A 85 2.67 -8.43 -6.05
N LEU A 86 2.19 -8.36 -4.80
CA LEU A 86 2.76 -9.10 -3.67
C LEU A 86 2.36 -10.57 -3.66
N LYS A 87 1.10 -10.88 -3.95
CA LYS A 87 0.55 -12.23 -3.95
C LYS A 87 -0.40 -12.38 -5.15
N PRO A 88 0.11 -12.86 -6.31
CA PRO A 88 -0.65 -12.95 -7.56
C PRO A 88 -1.96 -13.75 -7.47
N ASP A 89 -2.03 -14.73 -6.58
CA ASP A 89 -3.20 -15.60 -6.37
C ASP A 89 -4.01 -15.22 -5.12
N TRP A 90 -3.81 -14.03 -4.55
CA TRP A 90 -4.63 -13.58 -3.43
C TRP A 90 -6.08 -13.38 -3.88
N ASP A 91 -7.00 -14.00 -3.15
CA ASP A 91 -8.42 -14.05 -3.46
C ASP A 91 -9.27 -13.08 -2.62
N GLY A 92 -8.64 -12.38 -1.66
CA GLY A 92 -9.32 -11.44 -0.78
C GLY A 92 -10.08 -12.09 0.39
N GLU A 93 -9.96 -13.40 0.61
CA GLU A 93 -10.73 -14.10 1.64
C GLU A 93 -10.13 -14.02 3.06
N ASP A 94 -8.87 -13.59 3.18
CA ASP A 94 -8.16 -13.46 4.44
C ASP A 94 -7.85 -12.01 4.82
N SER A 95 -7.31 -11.82 6.03
CA SER A 95 -6.94 -10.51 6.56
C SER A 95 -5.47 -10.14 6.26
N LEU A 96 -4.84 -10.74 5.24
CA LEU A 96 -3.41 -10.57 4.97
C LEU A 96 -3.04 -9.10 4.75
N PHE A 97 -3.88 -8.37 4.02
CA PHE A 97 -3.66 -6.97 3.66
C PHE A 97 -4.53 -5.98 4.45
N ASP A 98 -5.20 -6.44 5.52
CA ASP A 98 -5.98 -5.56 6.40
C ASP A 98 -5.07 -4.50 7.04
N VAL A 99 -5.49 -3.24 6.94
CA VAL A 99 -4.87 -2.09 7.59
C VAL A 99 -5.39 -1.98 9.02
N ILE A 100 -4.47 -1.93 9.97
CA ILE A 100 -4.73 -1.82 11.41
C ILE A 100 -4.40 -0.43 11.96
N SER A 101 -3.57 0.35 11.26
CA SER A 101 -3.22 1.74 11.62
C SER A 101 -2.98 2.60 10.39
N VAL A 102 -3.47 3.83 10.40
CA VAL A 102 -3.15 4.87 9.40
C VAL A 102 -2.04 5.81 9.86
N GLU A 103 -1.38 5.52 10.99
CA GLU A 103 -0.30 6.37 11.50
C GLU A 103 0.84 6.46 10.47
N GLY A 104 1.26 7.70 10.20
CA GLY A 104 2.10 8.05 9.06
C GLY A 104 1.37 8.84 7.98
N PHE A 105 0.04 8.93 8.04
CA PHE A 105 -0.75 9.77 7.11
C PHE A 105 -0.34 11.25 7.17
N GLN A 106 0.24 11.69 8.28
CA GLN A 106 0.76 13.04 8.46
C GLN A 106 1.87 13.39 7.46
N ASN A 107 2.48 12.40 6.81
CA ASN A 107 3.45 12.60 5.72
C ASN A 107 2.77 12.96 4.38
N LEU A 108 1.46 12.69 4.22
CA LEU A 108 0.68 12.92 3.02
C LEU A 108 0.05 14.33 3.06
N LYS A 109 0.85 15.36 2.81
CA LYS A 109 0.45 16.77 3.03
C LYS A 109 -0.72 17.24 2.17
N ASN A 110 -0.94 16.60 1.03
CA ASN A 110 -1.98 16.97 0.08
C ASN A 110 -3.21 16.04 0.12
N LEU A 111 -3.24 15.07 1.05
CA LEU A 111 -4.35 14.15 1.22
C LEU A 111 -5.61 14.89 1.65
N LYS A 112 -6.71 14.70 0.91
CA LYS A 112 -8.01 15.35 1.11
C LYS A 112 -9.14 14.36 1.28
N THR A 113 -9.13 13.28 0.52
CA THR A 113 -10.22 12.30 0.48
C THR A 113 -9.72 10.86 0.65
N VAL A 114 -10.57 10.01 1.17
CA VAL A 114 -10.39 8.55 1.21
C VAL A 114 -11.67 7.90 0.74
N GLU A 115 -11.57 7.09 -0.30
CA GLU A 115 -12.63 6.16 -0.70
C GLU A 115 -12.49 4.88 0.13
N TYR A 116 -13.55 4.51 0.84
CA TYR A 116 -13.58 3.35 1.72
C TYR A 116 -14.50 2.27 1.16
N ILE A 117 -13.90 1.17 0.68
CA ILE A 117 -14.63 0.00 0.17
C ILE A 117 -14.44 -1.19 1.13
N SER A 118 -13.20 -1.48 1.54
CA SER A 118 -12.86 -2.58 2.43
C SER A 118 -11.50 -2.36 3.14
N MET A 119 -10.73 -3.43 3.38
CA MET A 119 -9.33 -3.44 3.85
C MET A 119 -9.04 -2.85 5.23
N CYS A 120 -10.04 -2.37 5.98
CA CYS A 120 -9.89 -2.05 7.40
C CYS A 120 -11.24 -1.98 8.11
N TYR A 121 -11.22 -2.03 9.44
CA TYR A 121 -12.38 -1.62 10.23
C TYR A 121 -12.55 -0.10 10.17
N PRO A 122 -13.78 0.44 10.07
CA PRO A 122 -14.01 1.90 9.96
C PRO A 122 -13.32 2.74 11.06
N LYS A 123 -13.16 2.18 12.27
CA LYS A 123 -12.46 2.83 13.39
C LYS A 123 -11.00 3.20 13.07
N VAL A 124 -10.37 2.49 12.14
CA VAL A 124 -8.97 2.71 11.72
C VAL A 124 -8.83 4.05 10.99
N LEU A 125 -9.90 4.53 10.34
CA LEU A 125 -9.93 5.79 9.60
C LEU A 125 -10.27 7.02 10.47
N GLU A 126 -10.62 6.83 11.74
CA GLU A 126 -10.99 7.93 12.65
C GLU A 126 -9.91 9.02 12.79
N PRO A 127 -8.59 8.71 12.85
CA PRO A 127 -7.56 9.75 12.85
C PRO A 127 -7.59 10.64 11.60
N LEU A 128 -7.92 10.09 10.43
CA LEU A 128 -8.04 10.85 9.19
C LEU A 128 -9.23 11.80 9.26
N LYS A 129 -10.39 11.31 9.71
CA LYS A 129 -11.59 12.15 9.94
C LYS A 129 -11.31 13.30 10.90
N GLN A 130 -10.61 13.03 12.01
CA GLN A 130 -10.25 14.04 13.00
C GLN A 130 -9.28 15.10 12.43
N ALA A 131 -8.47 14.72 11.44
CA ALA A 131 -7.59 15.65 10.71
C ALA A 131 -8.31 16.43 9.60
N GLY A 132 -9.62 16.21 9.39
CA GLY A 132 -10.43 16.90 8.38
C GLY A 132 -10.35 16.30 6.98
N ILE A 133 -9.85 15.06 6.86
CA ILE A 133 -9.87 14.29 5.61
C ILE A 133 -11.28 13.70 5.43
N GLU A 134 -11.85 13.89 4.25
CA GLU A 134 -13.18 13.37 3.89
C GLU A 134 -13.10 11.86 3.63
N ILE A 135 -14.07 11.11 4.17
CA ILE A 135 -14.20 9.67 3.93
C ILE A 135 -15.49 9.45 3.16
N GLU A 136 -15.37 8.88 1.96
CA GLU A 136 -16.47 8.53 1.07
C GLU A 136 -16.69 7.01 1.17
N ASP A 137 -17.95 6.58 1.38
CA ASP A 137 -18.37 5.19 1.59
C ASP A 137 -19.43 4.70 0.59
#